data_AF-A0A642C3X6-F1
#
_entry.id   AF-A0A642C3X6-F1
#
_cell.length_a   1.000
_cell.length_b   1.000
_cell.length_c   1.000
_cell.angle_alpha   90.00
_cell.angle_beta   90.00
_cell.angle_gamma   90.00
#
_symmetry.space_group_name_H-M   'P 1'
#
loop_
_entity.id
_entity.type
_entity.pdbx_description
1 polymer ?
#
loop_
_entity_poly.entity_id
_entity_poly.type
_entity_poly.pdbx_seq_one_letter_code
_entity_poly.pdbx_strand_id
1 'polypeptide(L)'
;MDFPKSCVLYLRSGKNTPDFLEIEMVLSDEKIVHYWVPTMKLETYTRNSIFEKNLLMLLPFYIMRYEKDIHEMSENPEMFQSLLNDYEEIRINLERELSGADKTALYMNLNKLIIKIADYICRNEKTVRKGIGEIMGGKVLELESERLERLQKEAEAEAKAIGEARGRAIGEAIGEERLSTLLNRLIMDGRS
;
A
#
# COMPACT_ATOMS: atom_id res chain seq x y z
N MET A 1 27.96 -12.37 -27.30
CA MET A 1 26.74 -12.00 -26.54
C MET A 1 27.17 -11.71 -25.13
N ASP A 2 26.93 -10.51 -24.63
CA ASP A 2 27.14 -10.20 -23.21
C ASP A 2 25.89 -10.60 -22.44
N PHE A 3 26.03 -11.58 -21.55
CA PHE A 3 24.94 -12.01 -20.70
C PHE A 3 24.68 -10.96 -19.60
N PRO A 4 23.41 -10.61 -19.29
CA PRO A 4 23.11 -9.58 -18.32
C PRO A 4 23.65 -9.95 -16.93
N LYS A 5 24.32 -8.99 -16.29
CA LYS A 5 24.73 -9.13 -14.89
C LYS A 5 23.48 -9.28 -14.04
N SER A 6 23.30 -10.48 -13.51
CA SER A 6 22.16 -10.82 -12.66
C SER A 6 22.62 -10.92 -11.21
N CYS A 7 21.70 -10.73 -10.27
CA CYS A 7 21.93 -11.04 -8.86
C CYS A 7 20.65 -11.64 -8.26
N VAL A 8 20.80 -12.47 -7.22
CA VAL A 8 19.64 -13.00 -6.48
C VAL A 8 19.53 -12.27 -5.15
N LEU A 9 18.39 -11.61 -4.93
CA LEU A 9 18.09 -10.91 -3.69
C LEU A 9 17.41 -11.86 -2.68
N TYR A 10 18.05 -12.05 -1.54
CA TYR A 10 17.49 -12.71 -0.37
C TYR A 10 16.97 -11.67 0.62
N LEU A 11 15.64 -11.60 0.76
CA LEU A 11 14.99 -10.78 1.77
C LEU A 11 15.18 -11.35 3.19
N ARG A 12 15.24 -12.68 3.28
CA ARG A 12 15.58 -13.42 4.50
C ARG A 12 16.83 -14.26 4.23
N SER A 13 17.87 -14.03 5.02
CA SER A 13 19.12 -14.80 4.99
C SER A 13 19.33 -15.57 6.29
N GLY A 14 20.05 -16.67 6.19
CA GLY A 14 20.55 -17.43 7.33
C GLY A 14 21.97 -17.91 7.08
N LYS A 15 22.50 -18.72 8.00
CA LYS A 15 23.87 -19.27 7.92
C LYS A 15 24.12 -20.08 6.63
N ASN A 16 23.05 -20.63 6.05
CA ASN A 16 23.12 -21.47 4.85
C ASN A 16 22.87 -20.71 3.54
N THR A 17 22.63 -19.39 3.60
CA THR A 17 22.42 -18.59 2.38
C THR A 17 23.78 -18.39 1.69
N PRO A 18 24.01 -18.98 0.50
CA PRO A 18 25.29 -18.93 -0.17
C PRO A 18 25.57 -17.51 -0.68
N ASP A 19 26.84 -17.18 -0.92
CA ASP A 19 27.23 -15.89 -1.50
C ASP A 19 27.07 -15.86 -3.03
N PHE A 20 27.14 -17.03 -3.66
CA PHE A 20 26.93 -17.22 -5.10
C PHE A 20 26.00 -18.41 -5.35
N LEU A 21 25.17 -18.30 -6.37
CA LEU A 21 24.38 -19.40 -6.91
C LEU A 21 24.94 -19.82 -8.25
N GLU A 22 25.12 -21.12 -8.42
CA GLU A 22 25.48 -21.69 -9.71
C GLU A 22 24.20 -21.96 -10.51
N ILE A 23 24.13 -21.42 -11.71
CA ILE A 23 23.06 -21.67 -12.67
C ILE A 23 23.64 -22.47 -13.83
N GLU A 24 23.08 -23.65 -14.06
CA GLU A 24 23.37 -24.44 -15.24
C GLU A 24 22.46 -23.96 -16.38
N MET A 25 23.06 -23.46 -17.45
CA MET A 25 22.36 -22.98 -18.64
C MET A 25 22.60 -23.92 -19.81
N VAL A 26 21.52 -24.48 -20.35
CA VAL A 26 21.54 -25.28 -21.57
C VAL A 26 21.28 -24.36 -22.76
N LEU A 27 22.29 -24.21 -23.62
CA LEU A 27 22.21 -23.40 -24.84
C LEU A 27 21.49 -24.16 -25.97
N SER A 28 21.07 -23.44 -27.01
CA SER A 28 20.39 -24.01 -28.18
C SER A 28 21.23 -25.03 -28.96
N ASP A 29 22.55 -25.04 -28.78
CA ASP A 29 23.48 -26.01 -29.35
C ASP A 29 23.82 -27.16 -28.40
N GLU A 30 22.97 -27.39 -27.38
CA GLU A 30 23.11 -28.41 -26.32
C GLU A 30 24.35 -28.25 -25.43
N LYS A 31 25.08 -27.14 -25.55
CA LYS A 31 26.19 -26.84 -24.65
C LYS A 31 25.68 -26.42 -23.28
N ILE A 32 26.31 -26.95 -22.25
CA ILE A 32 26.08 -26.59 -20.86
C ILE A 32 27.09 -25.52 -20.44
N VAL A 33 26.60 -24.42 -19.89
CA VAL A 33 27.42 -23.35 -19.32
C VAL A 33 27.03 -23.13 -17.87
N HIS A 34 28.03 -23.13 -16.98
CA HIS A 34 27.87 -22.82 -15.56
C HIS A 34 28.06 -21.31 -15.34
N TYR A 35 27.00 -20.63 -14.89
CA TYR A 35 26.99 -19.20 -14.64
C TYR A 35 26.83 -18.92 -13.14
N TRP A 36 27.81 -18.20 -12.56
CA TRP A 36 27.80 -17.81 -11.16
C TRP A 36 27.07 -16.49 -10.96
N VAL A 37 25.99 -16.53 -10.19
CA VAL A 37 25.17 -15.36 -9.87
C VAL A 37 25.45 -14.92 -8.43
N PRO A 38 25.92 -13.68 -8.20
CA PRO A 38 26.08 -13.17 -6.85
C PRO A 38 24.74 -13.06 -6.14
N THR A 39 24.76 -13.27 -4.83
CA THR A 39 23.59 -13.08 -3.97
C THR A 39 23.71 -11.77 -3.20
N MET A 40 22.59 -11.08 -3.03
CA MET A 40 22.46 -9.90 -2.17
C MET A 40 21.60 -10.29 -0.97
N LYS A 41 22.07 -10.01 0.24
CA LYS A 41 21.36 -10.33 1.48
C LYS A 41 20.87 -9.04 2.12
N LEU A 42 19.56 -8.86 2.26
CA LEU A 42 18.97 -7.63 2.79
C LEU A 42 19.56 -7.22 4.15
N GLU A 43 19.85 -8.20 5.01
CA GLU A 43 20.42 -8.04 6.34
C GLU A 43 21.73 -7.23 6.35
N THR A 44 22.52 -7.33 5.27
CA THR A 44 23.82 -6.63 5.11
C THR A 44 23.70 -5.17 4.68
N TYR A 45 22.50 -4.72 4.26
CA TYR A 45 22.28 -3.35 3.83
C TYR A 45 21.76 -2.51 4.98
N THR A 46 22.56 -1.54 5.41
CA THR A 46 22.14 -0.47 6.33
C THR A 46 21.31 0.57 5.58
N ARG A 47 20.50 1.36 6.29
CA ARG A 47 19.74 2.47 5.70
C ARG A 47 20.64 3.37 4.83
N ASN A 48 21.84 3.72 5.31
CA ASN A 48 22.78 4.56 4.57
C ASN A 48 23.22 3.91 3.25
N SER A 49 23.61 2.64 3.31
CA SER A 49 24.04 1.90 2.11
C SER A 49 22.94 1.77 1.05
N ILE A 50 21.67 1.74 1.48
CA ILE A 50 20.51 1.69 0.58
C ILE A 50 20.38 3.00 -0.19
N PHE A 51 20.49 4.16 0.50
CA PHE A 51 20.43 5.47 -0.16
C PHE A 51 21.67 5.74 -1.02
N GLU A 52 22.88 5.47 -0.52
CA GLU A 52 24.13 5.68 -1.26
C GLU A 52 24.18 4.92 -2.58
N LYS A 53 23.63 3.69 -2.61
CA LYS A 53 23.57 2.84 -3.79
C LYS A 53 22.29 3.00 -4.61
N ASN A 54 21.41 3.94 -4.24
CA ASN A 54 20.09 4.16 -4.84
C ASN A 54 19.23 2.88 -4.92
N LEU A 55 19.30 2.03 -3.90
CA LEU A 55 18.56 0.76 -3.81
C LEU A 55 17.21 0.95 -3.10
N LEU A 56 16.51 2.05 -3.36
CA LEU A 56 15.28 2.45 -2.64
C LEU A 56 14.19 1.35 -2.62
N MET A 57 14.19 0.46 -3.61
CA MET A 57 13.32 -0.72 -3.68
C MET A 57 13.47 -1.69 -2.48
N LEU A 58 14.56 -1.60 -1.72
CA LEU A 58 14.80 -2.42 -0.53
C LEU A 58 14.14 -1.86 0.74
N LEU A 59 13.83 -0.56 0.77
CA LEU A 59 13.25 0.10 1.95
C LEU A 59 11.94 -0.53 2.44
N PRO A 60 10.99 -0.94 1.57
CA PRO A 60 9.79 -1.63 2.01
C PRO A 60 10.05 -2.91 2.81
N PHE A 61 11.18 -3.57 2.56
CA PHE A 61 11.55 -4.82 3.22
C PHE A 61 12.45 -4.60 4.44
N TYR A 62 12.93 -3.38 4.69
CA TYR A 62 13.88 -3.08 5.76
C TYR A 62 13.42 -3.58 7.14
N ILE A 63 12.10 -3.59 7.39
CA ILE A 63 11.50 -4.11 8.62
C ILE A 63 11.88 -5.56 8.91
N MET A 64 12.13 -6.37 7.87
CA MET A 64 12.47 -7.79 7.99
C MET A 64 13.81 -8.01 8.71
N ARG A 65 14.68 -6.99 8.78
CA ARG A 65 15.92 -7.06 9.56
C ARG A 65 15.65 -7.22 11.06
N TYR A 66 14.53 -6.70 11.53
CA TYR A 66 14.12 -6.75 12.93
C TYR A 66 13.16 -7.92 13.20
N GLU A 67 12.83 -8.74 12.20
CA GLU A 67 11.76 -9.76 12.29
C GLU A 67 11.91 -10.70 13.50
N LYS A 68 13.13 -11.02 13.90
CA LYS A 68 13.42 -11.89 15.06
C LYS A 68 13.24 -11.18 16.40
N ASP A 69 13.51 -9.88 16.43
CA ASP A 69 13.61 -9.09 17.65
C ASP A 69 12.38 -8.18 17.86
N ILE A 70 11.46 -8.12 16.88
CA ILE A 70 10.27 -7.25 16.89
C ILE A 70 9.43 -7.39 18.16
N HIS A 71 9.31 -8.59 18.71
CA HIS A 71 8.58 -8.81 19.96
C HIS A 71 9.29 -8.15 21.15
N GLU A 72 10.59 -8.40 21.31
CA GLU A 72 11.41 -7.77 22.36
C GLU A 72 11.44 -6.24 22.21
N MET A 73 11.51 -5.75 20.96
CA MET A 73 11.43 -4.33 20.64
C MET A 73 10.09 -3.72 21.05
N SER A 74 8.99 -4.48 21.05
CA SER A 74 7.69 -3.97 21.47
C SER A 74 7.59 -3.74 22.98
N GLU A 75 8.36 -4.50 23.76
CA GLU A 75 8.38 -4.45 25.23
C GLU A 75 9.47 -3.50 25.76
N ASN A 76 10.58 -3.35 25.03
CA ASN A 76 11.70 -2.49 25.39
C ASN A 76 11.60 -1.09 24.75
N PRO A 77 11.34 -0.02 25.53
CA PRO A 77 11.20 1.34 24.99
C PRO A 77 12.43 1.87 24.25
N GLU A 78 13.64 1.49 24.67
CA GLU A 78 14.88 1.98 24.04
C GLU A 78 15.06 1.40 22.64
N MET A 79 14.85 0.08 22.50
CA MET A 79 14.93 -0.58 21.20
C MET A 79 13.80 -0.13 20.28
N PHE A 80 12.59 0.08 20.83
CA PHE A 80 11.49 0.65 20.07
C PHE A 80 11.83 2.04 19.53
N GLN A 81 12.38 2.92 20.37
CA GLN A 81 12.76 4.26 19.96
C GLN A 81 13.87 4.23 18.91
N SER A 82 14.83 3.31 19.01
CA SER A 82 15.85 3.12 17.98
C SER A 82 15.24 2.76 16.62
N LEU A 83 14.25 1.85 16.61
CA LEU A 83 13.52 1.49 15.39
C LEU A 83 12.79 2.69 14.80
N LEU A 84 12.09 3.48 15.62
CA LEU A 84 11.37 4.68 15.15
C LEU A 84 12.34 5.74 14.59
N ASN A 85 13.49 5.91 15.22
CA ASN A 85 14.53 6.83 14.73
C ASN A 85 15.05 6.40 13.35
N ASP A 86 15.31 5.11 13.16
CA ASP A 86 15.72 4.57 11.85
C ASP A 86 14.67 4.87 10.76
N TYR A 87 13.38 4.69 11.08
CA TYR A 87 12.29 4.99 10.14
C TYR A 87 12.10 6.48 9.88
N GLU A 88 12.28 7.34 10.88
CA GLU A 88 12.20 8.79 10.68
C GLU A 88 13.34 9.29 9.78
N GLU A 89 14.54 8.76 9.96
CA GLU A 89 15.66 9.10 9.08
C GLU A 89 15.47 8.55 7.66
N ILE A 90 14.88 7.36 7.51
CA ILE A 90 14.47 6.84 6.19
C ILE A 90 13.48 7.78 5.53
N ARG A 91 12.48 8.26 6.26
CA ARG A 91 11.47 9.21 5.76
C ARG A 91 12.12 10.52 5.32
N ILE A 92 12.98 11.12 6.14
CA ILE A 92 13.69 12.37 5.84
C ILE A 92 14.55 12.21 4.59
N ASN A 93 15.32 11.13 4.49
CA ASN A 93 16.17 10.86 3.34
C ASN A 93 15.33 10.60 2.07
N LEU A 94 14.23 9.86 2.17
CA LEU A 94 13.30 9.66 1.05
C LEU A 94 12.71 10.97 0.54
N GLU A 95 12.29 11.86 1.44
CA GLU A 95 11.73 13.17 1.09
C GLU A 95 12.78 14.05 0.38
N ARG A 96 14.04 13.98 0.83
CA ARG A 96 15.16 14.68 0.18
C ARG A 96 15.44 14.15 -1.22
N GLU A 97 15.64 12.83 -1.38
CA GLU A 97 16.00 12.19 -2.65
C GLU A 97 14.89 12.25 -3.72
N LEU A 98 13.63 12.23 -3.27
CA LEU A 98 12.44 12.20 -4.13
C LEU A 98 11.70 13.55 -4.19
N SER A 99 12.38 14.65 -3.84
CA SER A 99 11.86 16.00 -3.99
C SER A 99 11.75 16.37 -5.49
N GLY A 100 10.51 16.54 -5.97
CA GLY A 100 10.19 16.91 -7.36
C GLY A 100 8.85 16.37 -7.83
N ALA A 101 8.14 17.12 -8.68
CA ALA A 101 6.78 16.82 -9.13
C ALA A 101 6.64 15.42 -9.78
N ASP A 102 7.66 14.98 -10.52
CA ASP A 102 7.66 13.67 -11.19
C ASP A 102 7.99 12.49 -10.25
N LYS A 103 8.52 12.77 -9.04
CA LYS A 103 8.97 11.77 -8.07
C LYS A 103 8.05 11.62 -6.86
N THR A 104 7.08 12.51 -6.70
CA THR A 104 6.10 12.47 -5.61
C THR A 104 5.28 11.17 -5.62
N ALA A 105 4.90 10.67 -6.80
CA ALA A 105 4.18 9.40 -6.91
C ALA A 105 5.03 8.21 -6.42
N LEU A 106 6.33 8.19 -6.74
CA LEU A 106 7.24 7.14 -6.28
C LEU A 106 7.44 7.19 -4.77
N TYR A 107 7.61 8.39 -4.20
CA TYR A 107 7.70 8.61 -2.75
C TYR A 107 6.45 8.06 -2.03
N MET A 108 5.26 8.44 -2.50
CA MET A 108 4.00 7.97 -1.91
C MET A 108 3.81 6.46 -2.04
N ASN A 109 4.17 5.88 -3.19
CA ASN A 109 4.10 4.43 -3.39
C ASN A 109 5.06 3.69 -2.47
N LEU A 110 6.30 4.18 -2.30
CA LEU A 110 7.27 3.59 -1.39
C LEU A 110 6.80 3.66 0.08
N ASN A 111 6.30 4.82 0.53
CA ASN A 111 5.76 4.95 1.89
C ASN A 111 4.58 4.00 2.13
N LYS A 112 3.63 3.93 1.17
CA LYS A 112 2.51 2.99 1.24
C LYS A 112 2.99 1.53 1.30
N LEU A 113 4.01 1.17 0.53
CA LEU A 113 4.59 -0.18 0.54
C LEU A 113 5.30 -0.49 1.86
N ILE A 114 6.08 0.46 2.40
CA ILE A 114 6.73 0.33 3.70
C ILE A 114 5.69 0.07 4.79
N ILE A 115 4.61 0.88 4.84
CA ILE A 115 3.52 0.70 5.82
C ILE A 115 2.86 -0.67 5.64
N LYS A 116 2.50 -1.06 4.42
CA LYS A 116 1.83 -2.35 4.17
C LYS A 116 2.67 -3.55 4.58
N ILE A 117 3.97 -3.53 4.30
CA ILE A 117 4.87 -4.64 4.65
C ILE A 117 5.13 -4.63 6.16
N ALA A 118 5.34 -3.46 6.77
CA ALA A 118 5.48 -3.34 8.21
C ALA A 118 4.23 -3.84 8.94
N ASP A 119 3.03 -3.47 8.48
CA ASP A 119 1.76 -3.96 9.02
C ASP A 119 1.63 -5.49 8.94
N TYR A 120 2.10 -6.08 7.84
CA TYR A 120 2.05 -7.53 7.64
C TYR A 120 3.03 -8.27 8.55
N ILE A 121 4.28 -7.79 8.63
CA ILE A 121 5.33 -8.41 9.46
C ILE A 121 5.03 -8.22 10.95
N CYS A 122 4.64 -7.01 11.36
CA CYS A 122 4.31 -6.65 12.73
C CYS A 122 2.84 -6.91 13.10
N ARG A 123 2.15 -7.85 12.42
CA ARG A 123 0.71 -8.08 12.60
C ARG A 123 0.28 -8.34 14.04
N ASN A 124 1.16 -8.95 14.83
CA ASN A 124 0.93 -9.27 16.24
C ASN A 124 1.35 -8.12 17.18
N GLU A 125 2.22 -7.21 16.72
CA GLU A 125 2.79 -6.15 17.52
C GLU A 125 2.16 -4.79 17.22
N LYS A 126 1.02 -4.53 17.88
CA LYS A 126 0.22 -3.32 17.66
C LYS A 126 1.00 -2.03 17.91
N THR A 127 1.90 -2.00 18.89
CA THR A 127 2.70 -0.83 19.26
C THR A 127 3.67 -0.47 18.14
N VAL A 128 4.41 -1.47 17.64
CA VAL A 128 5.37 -1.29 16.55
C VAL A 128 4.68 -0.82 15.29
N ARG A 129 3.55 -1.47 14.95
CA ARG A 129 2.74 -1.11 13.79
C ARG A 129 2.28 0.35 13.82
N LYS A 130 1.74 0.80 14.95
CA LYS A 130 1.29 2.19 15.12
C LYS A 130 2.44 3.17 15.00
N GLY A 131 3.56 2.90 15.67
CA GLY A 131 4.73 3.80 15.63
C GLY A 131 5.28 3.97 14.22
N ILE A 132 5.50 2.86 13.49
CA ILE A 132 5.97 2.94 12.09
C ILE A 132 4.93 3.63 11.21
N GLY A 133 3.64 3.32 11.38
CA GLY A 133 2.55 3.96 10.63
C GLY A 133 2.45 5.47 10.87
N GLU A 134 2.69 5.94 12.09
CA GLU A 134 2.70 7.36 12.43
C GLU A 134 3.91 8.09 11.83
N ILE A 135 5.11 7.49 11.93
CA ILE A 135 6.35 8.03 11.36
C ILE A 135 6.28 8.08 9.83
N MET A 136 5.99 6.95 9.20
CA MET A 136 5.99 6.82 7.73
C MET A 136 4.74 7.40 7.08
N GLY A 137 3.61 7.44 7.81
CA GLY A 137 2.36 8.02 7.34
C GLY A 137 2.36 9.54 7.37
N GLY A 138 3.06 10.14 8.35
CA GLY A 138 3.07 11.60 8.54
C GLY A 138 1.66 12.20 8.66
N LYS A 139 1.56 13.52 8.82
CA LYS A 139 0.27 14.22 8.81
C LYS A 139 -0.34 14.06 7.41
N VAL A 140 -1.22 13.07 7.25
CA VAL A 140 -1.98 12.69 6.05
C VAL A 140 -2.23 13.91 5.16
N LEU A 141 -1.33 14.17 4.21
CA LEU A 141 -1.72 14.83 2.98
C LEU A 141 -2.35 13.71 2.17
N GLU A 142 -3.62 13.44 2.49
CA GLU A 142 -4.50 12.79 1.56
C GLU A 142 -4.29 13.49 0.20
N LEU A 143 -3.85 12.71 -0.79
CA LEU A 143 -3.67 13.21 -2.15
C LEU A 143 -4.96 13.92 -2.56
N GLU A 144 -4.89 15.09 -3.21
CA GLU A 144 -6.10 15.71 -3.74
C GLU A 144 -6.89 14.72 -4.61
N SER A 145 -6.22 13.83 -5.34
CA SER A 145 -6.88 12.77 -6.11
C SER A 145 -7.64 11.75 -5.24
N GLU A 146 -7.08 11.32 -4.12
CA GLU A 146 -7.74 10.38 -3.19
C GLU A 146 -8.89 11.07 -2.44
N ARG A 147 -8.69 12.34 -2.05
CA ARG A 147 -9.74 13.19 -1.48
C ARG A 147 -10.88 13.41 -2.47
N LEU A 148 -10.55 13.72 -3.73
CA LEU A 148 -11.51 13.93 -4.81
C LEU A 148 -12.25 12.63 -5.13
N GLU A 149 -11.57 11.49 -5.18
CA GLU A 149 -12.20 10.19 -5.41
C GLU A 149 -13.18 9.84 -4.28
N ARG A 150 -12.81 10.08 -3.01
CA ARG A 150 -13.72 9.88 -1.88
C ARG A 150 -14.92 10.83 -1.95
N LEU A 151 -14.69 12.12 -2.17
CA LEU A 151 -15.75 13.13 -2.29
C LEU A 151 -16.68 12.83 -3.47
N GLN A 152 -16.16 12.32 -4.59
CA GLN A 152 -16.97 11.88 -5.73
C GLN A 152 -17.86 10.69 -5.37
N LYS A 153 -17.30 9.67 -4.69
CA LYS A 153 -18.09 8.51 -4.24
C LYS A 153 -19.16 8.89 -3.22
N GLU A 154 -18.84 9.79 -2.29
CA GLU A 154 -19.80 10.32 -1.31
C GLU A 154 -20.90 11.13 -1.99
N ALA A 155 -20.55 12.03 -2.90
CA ALA A 155 -21.51 12.83 -3.67
C ALA A 155 -22.40 11.95 -4.57
N GLU A 156 -21.86 10.90 -5.18
CA GLU A 156 -22.63 9.94 -5.99
C GLU A 156 -23.63 9.16 -5.12
N ALA A 157 -23.19 8.70 -3.94
CA ALA A 157 -24.05 8.00 -2.99
C ALA A 157 -25.19 8.91 -2.48
N GLU A 158 -24.88 10.16 -2.15
CA GLU A 158 -25.87 11.14 -1.69
C GLU A 158 -26.86 11.52 -2.81
N ALA A 159 -26.36 11.79 -4.02
CA ALA A 159 -27.21 12.08 -5.18
C ALA A 159 -28.15 10.91 -5.49
N LYS A 160 -27.67 9.67 -5.39
CA LYS A 160 -28.50 8.47 -5.55
C LYS A 160 -29.59 8.39 -4.48
N ALA A 161 -29.25 8.61 -3.21
CA ALA A 161 -30.22 8.59 -2.12
C ALA A 161 -31.30 9.67 -2.28
N ILE A 162 -30.92 10.89 -2.65
CA ILE A 162 -31.86 11.99 -2.93
C ILE A 162 -32.75 11.65 -4.13
N GLY A 163 -32.17 11.09 -5.20
CA GLY A 163 -32.91 10.67 -6.38
C GLY A 163 -33.97 9.61 -6.07
N GLU A 164 -33.62 8.59 -5.29
CA GLU A 164 -34.54 7.54 -4.87
C GLU A 164 -35.66 8.07 -3.96
N ALA A 165 -35.34 8.96 -3.02
CA ALA A 165 -36.32 9.55 -2.11
C ALA A 165 -37.32 10.45 -2.87
N ARG A 166 -36.82 11.31 -3.77
CA ARG A 166 -37.68 12.16 -4.62
C ARG A 166 -38.52 11.32 -5.58
N GLY A 167 -37.93 10.29 -6.19
CA GLY A 167 -38.64 9.38 -7.08
C GLY A 167 -39.79 8.68 -6.37
N ARG A 168 -39.58 8.22 -5.13
CA ARG A 168 -40.65 7.64 -4.30
C ARG A 168 -41.76 8.64 -3.99
N ALA A 169 -41.42 9.83 -3.48
CA ALA A 169 -42.41 10.84 -3.12
C ALA A 169 -43.26 11.30 -4.33
N ILE A 170 -42.64 11.49 -5.49
CA ILE A 170 -43.36 11.84 -6.73
C ILE A 170 -44.24 10.66 -7.18
N GLY A 171 -43.73 9.43 -7.12
CA GLY A 171 -44.48 8.23 -7.46
C GLY A 171 -45.72 8.04 -6.59
N GLU A 172 -45.59 8.26 -5.28
CA GLU A 172 -46.71 8.21 -4.33
C GLU A 172 -47.74 9.29 -4.63
N ALA A 173 -47.32 10.54 -4.80
CA ALA A 173 -48.25 11.65 -5.10
C ALA A 173 -49.03 11.44 -6.42
N ILE A 174 -48.35 11.01 -7.49
CA ILE A 174 -49.02 10.69 -8.77
C ILE A 174 -49.95 9.48 -8.60
N GLY A 175 -49.54 8.49 -7.80
CA GLY A 175 -50.35 7.32 -7.48
C GLY A 175 -51.65 7.70 -6.78
N GLU A 176 -51.56 8.52 -5.72
CA GLU A 176 -52.71 9.01 -4.96
C GLU A 176 -53.65 9.87 -5.83
N GLU A 177 -53.11 10.78 -6.64
CA GLU A 177 -53.90 11.61 -7.55
C GLU A 177 -54.67 10.76 -8.58
N ARG A 178 -54.01 9.77 -9.18
CA ARG A 178 -54.65 8.82 -10.10
C ARG A 178 -55.74 8.00 -9.40
N LEU A 179 -55.48 7.51 -8.20
CA LEU A 179 -56.45 6.71 -7.43
C LEU A 179 -57.69 7.54 -7.08
N SER A 180 -57.48 8.77 -6.62
CA SER A 180 -58.54 9.75 -6.33
C SER A 180 -59.39 10.03 -7.57
N THR A 181 -58.75 10.24 -8.72
CA THR A 181 -59.45 10.47 -9.99
C THR A 181 -60.31 9.27 -10.41
N LEU A 182 -59.80 8.04 -10.24
CA LEU A 182 -60.53 6.80 -10.56
C LEU A 182 -61.71 6.57 -9.61
N LEU A 183 -61.51 6.77 -8.31
CA LEU A 183 -62.58 6.69 -7.30
C LEU A 183 -63.71 7.67 -7.61
N ASN A 184 -63.37 8.93 -7.93
CA ASN A 184 -64.37 9.93 -8.29
C ASN A 184 -65.18 9.53 -9.54
N ARG A 185 -64.56 8.91 -10.55
CA ARG A 185 -65.29 8.39 -11.73
C ARG A 185 -66.23 7.23 -11.35
N LEU A 186 -65.77 6.26 -10.56
CA LEU A 186 -66.59 5.13 -10.12
C LEU A 186 -67.83 5.57 -9.32
N ILE A 187 -67.68 6.57 -8.45
CA ILE A 187 -68.80 7.14 -7.67
C ILE A 187 -69.82 7.83 -8.59
N MET A 188 -69.37 8.47 -9.67
CA MET A 188 -70.24 9.13 -10.63
C MET A 188 -70.97 8.13 -11.55
N ASP A 189 -70.29 7.08 -12.00
CA ASP A 189 -70.88 6.05 -12.86
C ASP A 189 -71.88 5.15 -12.11
N GLY A 190 -71.70 4.92 -10.80
CA GLY A 190 -72.62 4.17 -9.96
C GLY A 190 -73.89 4.92 -9.50
N ARG A 191 -74.05 6.19 -9.92
CA ARG A 191 -75.23 7.04 -9.61
C ARG A 191 -76.22 7.16 -10.77
N SER A 192 -76.11 6.29 -11.80
CA SER A 192 -77.06 6.21 -12.93
C SER A 192 -78.15 5.16 -12.69
#